data_AF-A0A450ZCX2-F1
#
_entry.id   AF-A0A450ZCX2-F1
#
_cell.length_a   1.000
_cell.length_b   1.000
_cell.length_c   1.000
_cell.angle_alpha   90.00
_cell.angle_beta   90.00
_cell.angle_gamma   90.00
#
_symmetry.space_group_name_H-M   'P 1'
#
loop_
_entity.id
_entity.type
_entity.pdbx_description
1 polymer ?
#
loop_
_entity_poly.entity_id
_entity_poly.type
_entity_poly.pdbx_seq_one_letter_code
_entity_poly.pdbx_strand_id
1 'polypeptide(L)' 'MELYGGIDLHSNNNVIVLTDEQDQIILRRRLPNRLDRVLEE' A
#
# COMPACT_ATOMS: atom_id res chain seq x y z
N MET A 1 -12.30 -8.77 -14.15
CA MET A 1 -10.97 -8.57 -13.55
C MET A 1 -11.22 -8.10 -12.14
N GLU A 2 -11.02 -9.00 -11.18
CA GLU A 2 -11.07 -8.65 -9.77
C GLU A 2 -9.67 -8.20 -9.35
N LEU A 3 -9.59 -7.27 -8.40
CA LEU A 3 -8.31 -6.80 -7.87
C LEU A 3 -8.33 -6.96 -6.36
N TYR A 4 -7.25 -7.50 -5.82
CA TYR A 4 -7.04 -7.67 -4.40
C TYR A 4 -6.04 -6.64 -3.91
N GLY A 5 -6.43 -5.87 -2.90
CA GLY A 5 -5.62 -4.80 -2.32
C GLY A 5 -4.89 -5.25 -1.08
N GLY A 6 -3.56 -5.15 -1.10
CA GLY A 6 -2.70 -5.31 0.06
C GLY A 6 -2.18 -3.96 0.56
N ILE A 7 -2.29 -3.72 1.87
CA ILE A 7 -1.67 -2.58 2.54
C ILE A 7 -0.67 -3.13 3.55
N ASP A 8 0.57 -2.70 3.40
CA ASP A 8 1.66 -3.05 4.29
C ASP A 8 2.20 -1.78 4.95
N LEU A 9 2.08 -1.71 6.28
CA LEU A 9 2.40 -0.53 7.08
C LEU A 9 3.67 -0.77 7.90
N HIS A 10 4.66 0.09 7.68
CA HIS A 10 5.88 0.14 8.45
C HIS A 10 6.03 1.52 9.10
N SER A 11 6.90 1.65 10.10
CA SER A 11 7.08 2.93 10.81
C SER A 11 7.59 4.07 9.92
N ASN A 12 8.30 3.76 8.83
CA ASN A 12 8.92 4.75 7.93
C ASN A 12 8.18 4.95 6.60
N ASN A 13 7.35 4.00 6.18
CA ASN A 13 6.60 4.07 4.94
C ASN A 13 5.40 3.13 4.96
N ASN A 14 4.52 3.31 3.98
CA ASN A 14 3.47 2.36 3.66
C ASN A 14 3.67 1.87 2.22
N VAL A 15 3.23 0.65 1.97
CA VAL A 15 3.25 0.02 0.65
C VAL A 15 1.83 -0.41 0.32
N ILE A 16 1.40 -0.06 -0.90
CA ILE A 16 0.14 -0.52 -1.47
C ILE A 16 0.47 -1.45 -2.62
N VAL A 17 -0.21 -2.59 -2.65
CA VAL A 17 -0.13 -3.58 -3.73
C VAL A 17 -1.53 -3.88 -4.24
N LEU A 18 -1.68 -3.97 -5.56
CA LEU A 18 -2.86 -4.56 -6.19
C LEU A 18 -2.41 -5.80 -6.95
N THR A 19 -3.08 -6.93 -6.69
CA THR A 19 -2.92 -8.17 -7.47
C THR A 19 -4.21 -8.52 -8.20
N ASP A 20 -4.11 -9.24 -9.31
CA ASP A 20 -5.26 -9.88 -9.96
C ASP A 20 -5.54 -11.27 -9.36
N GLU A 21 -6.53 -11.96 -9.92
CA GLU A 21 -6.92 -13.30 -9.46
C GLU A 21 -5.92 -14.42 -9.82
N GLN A 22 -4.83 -14.12 -10.53
CA GLN A 22 -3.69 -15.02 -10.75
C GLN A 22 -2.46 -14.61 -9.93
N ASP A 23 -2.67 -13.84 -8.86
CA ASP A 23 -1.64 -13.29 -7.97
C ASP A 23 -0.58 -12.43 -8.67
N GLN A 24 -0.86 -11.91 -9.88
CA GLN A 24 0.08 -11.04 -10.58
C GLN A 24 0.00 -9.62 -10.02
N ILE A 25 1.17 -9.01 -9.78
CA ILE A 25 1.24 -7.63 -9.29
C ILE A 25 0.90 -6.67 -10.43
N ILE A 26 -0.25 -6.03 -10.33
CA ILE A 26 -0.71 -5.00 -11.27
C ILE A 26 -0.18 -3.62 -10.87
N LEU A 27 -0.11 -3.35 -9.57
CA LEU A 27 0.40 -2.11 -9.02
C LEU A 27 1.19 -2.39 -7.76
N ARG A 28 2.33 -1.73 -7.61
CA ARG A 28 3.05 -1.65 -6.36
C ARG A 28 3.60 -0.26 -6.16
N ARG A 29 3.25 0.37 -5.04
CA ARG A 29 3.74 1.70 -4.70
C ARG A 29 4.18 1.75 -3.25
N ARG A 30 5.42 2.19 -3.03
CA ARG A 30 5.91 2.59 -1.71
C ARG A 30 5.69 4.09 -1.56
N LEU A 31 5.11 4.49 -0.45
CA LEU A 31 4.81 5.88 -0.11
C LEU A 31 5.48 6.21 1.23
N PRO A 32 6.24 7.31 1.33
CA PRO A 32 6.79 7.73 2.61
C PRO A 32 5.65 8.09 3.56
N ASN A 33 5.86 7.83 4.85
CA ASN A 33 4.96 8.32 5.87
C ASN A 33 5.07 9.84 5.96
N ARG A 34 3.91 10.50 6.00
CA ARG A 34 3.79 11.94 6.19
C ARG A 34 3.48 12.20 7.66
N LEU A 35 4.49 12.66 8.42
CA LEU A 35 4.36 12.82 9.88
C LEU A 35 3.21 13.73 10.27
N ASP A 36 2.97 14.80 9.50
CA ASP A 36 1.85 15.72 9.67
C ASP A 36 0.48 15.03 9.59
N ARG A 37 0.39 13.93 8.85
CA ARG A 37 -0.84 13.13 8.71
C ARG A 37 -0.91 11.96 9.67
N VAL A 38 0.22 11.33 9.96
CA VAL A 38 0.29 10.15 10.84
C VAL A 38 0.06 10.53 12.30
N LEU A 39 0.44 11.76 12.69
CA LEU A 39 0.31 12.27 14.05
C LEU A 39 -0.94 13.17 14.24
N GLU A 40 -1.84 13.22 13.27
CA GLU A 40 -3.12 13.94 13.36
C GLU A 40 -4.06 13.16 14.31
N GLU A 41 -4.62 13.84 15.33
CA GLU A 41 -5.53 13.26 16.35
C GLU A 41 -6.97 13.08 15.85
#